data_AF-A0A7K0YIG0-F1
#
_entry.id   AF-A0A7K0YIG0-F1
#
_cell.length_a   1.000
_cell.length_b   1.000
_cell.length_c   1.000
_cell.angle_alpha   90.00
_cell.angle_beta   90.00
_cell.angle_gamma   90.00
#
_symmetry.space_group_name_H-M   'P 1'
#
loop_
_entity.id
_entity.type
_entity.pdbx_description
1 polymer ?
#
loop_
_entity_poly.entity_id
_entity_poly.type
_entity_poly.pdbx_seq_one_letter_code
_entity_poly.pdbx_strand_id
1 'polypeptide(L)'
;MPRFVLLVLVIGLSVYALADCLQTPNPKALPKLVWLVIIVLIPVIGPLLWILFGRTNGRGWGRGDDDVFAPDDDPSFLRDLSPKR
;
A
#
# COMPACT_ATOMS: atom_id res chain seq x y z
N MET A 1 21.85 13.56 21.22
CA MET A 1 20.74 12.72 21.75
C MET A 1 20.10 11.84 20.65
N PRO A 2 20.87 11.06 19.86
CA PRO A 2 20.31 10.29 18.73
C PRO A 2 19.40 9.13 19.15
N ARG A 3 19.59 8.61 20.38
CA ARG A 3 18.84 7.46 20.91
C ARG A 3 17.34 7.73 21.01
N PHE A 4 16.95 8.93 21.43
CA PHE A 4 15.54 9.31 21.52
C PHE A 4 14.91 9.45 20.14
N VAL A 5 15.64 9.99 19.16
CA VAL A 5 15.16 10.11 17.77
C VAL A 5 14.87 8.73 17.20
N LEU A 6 15.78 7.77 17.37
CA LEU A 6 15.58 6.40 16.91
C LEU A 6 14.36 5.73 17.55
N LEU A 7 14.18 5.91 18.86
CA LEU A 7 13.05 5.33 19.59
C LEU A 7 11.71 5.91 19.09
N VAL A 8 11.62 7.23 18.93
CA VAL A 8 10.43 7.89 18.37
C VAL A 8 10.14 7.41 16.96
N LEU A 9 11.17 7.22 16.13
CA LEU A 9 11.03 6.76 14.75
C LEU A 9 10.48 5.33 14.71
N VAL A 10 11.00 4.42 15.55
CA VAL A 10 10.51 3.03 15.64
C VAL A 10 9.05 2.99 16.10
N ILE A 11 8.69 3.79 17.10
CA ILE A 11 7.31 3.88 17.58
C ILE A 11 6.40 4.45 16.48
N GLY A 12 6.80 5.55 15.85
CA GLY A 12 6.05 6.18 14.77
C GLY A 12 5.83 5.23 13.59
N LEU A 13 6.87 4.49 13.20
CA LEU A 13 6.81 3.46 12.15
C LEU A 13 5.85 2.33 12.53
N SER A 14 5.89 1.88 13.79
CA SER A 14 5.00 0.83 14.29
C SER A 14 3.54 1.25 14.29
N VAL A 15 3.25 2.45 14.80
CA VAL A 15 1.89 3.02 14.81
C VAL A 15 1.39 3.23 13.38
N TYR A 16 2.24 3.74 12.50
CA TYR A 16 1.91 3.91 11.09
C TYR A 16 1.55 2.58 10.42
N ALA A 17 2.39 1.56 10.58
CA ALA A 17 2.13 0.23 10.00
C ALA A 17 0.87 -0.42 10.59
N LEU A 18 0.58 -0.23 11.88
CA LEU A 18 -0.66 -0.70 12.50
C LEU A 18 -1.88 -0.02 11.89
N ALA A 19 -1.88 1.31 11.80
CA ALA A 19 -2.98 2.07 11.22
C ALA A 19 -3.23 1.66 9.76
N ASP A 20 -2.15 1.49 8.99
CA ASP A 20 -2.20 1.07 7.59
C ASP A 20 -2.68 -0.39 7.42
N CYS A 21 -2.25 -1.29 8.31
CA CYS A 21 -2.75 -2.66 8.39
C CYS A 21 -4.24 -2.71 8.72
N LEU A 22 -4.70 -1.87 9.63
CA LEU A 22 -6.12 -1.76 9.98
C LEU A 22 -6.96 -1.24 8.81
N GLN A 23 -6.44 -0.30 8.01
CA GLN A 23 -7.12 0.25 6.84
C GLN A 23 -7.14 -0.72 5.65
N THR A 24 -6.25 -1.71 5.61
CA THR A 24 -6.20 -2.70 4.53
C THR A 24 -7.20 -3.83 4.80
N PRO A 25 -8.25 -4.00 3.98
CA PRO A 25 -9.28 -5.01 4.25
C PRO A 25 -8.79 -6.44 3.97
N ASN A 26 -7.99 -6.64 2.92
CA ASN A 26 -7.53 -7.96 2.49
C ASN A 26 -6.00 -7.97 2.36
N PRO A 27 -5.24 -8.02 3.46
CA PRO A 27 -3.79 -8.03 3.40
C PRO A 27 -3.25 -9.22 2.61
N LYS A 28 -2.11 -9.03 1.93
CA LYS A 28 -1.45 -10.09 1.18
C LYS A 28 -0.71 -11.05 2.11
N ALA A 29 -0.49 -12.27 1.59
CA ALA A 29 0.27 -13.38 2.19
C ALA A 29 -0.28 -13.99 3.48
N LEU A 30 -0.70 -13.18 4.45
CA LEU A 30 -1.12 -13.63 5.78
C LEU A 30 -2.43 -12.97 6.23
N PRO A 31 -3.22 -13.63 7.10
CA PRO A 31 -4.40 -13.02 7.71
C PRO A 31 -4.07 -11.74 8.48
N LYS A 32 -5.01 -10.81 8.51
CA LYS A 32 -4.86 -9.50 9.18
C LYS A 32 -4.37 -9.61 10.63
N LEU A 33 -4.89 -10.59 11.38
CA LEU A 33 -4.48 -10.82 12.76
C LEU A 33 -2.99 -11.17 12.88
N VAL A 34 -2.46 -11.98 11.96
CA VAL A 34 -1.05 -12.37 11.98
C VAL A 34 -0.15 -11.17 11.73
N TRP A 35 -0.52 -10.30 10.79
CA TRP A 35 0.21 -9.05 10.53
C TRP A 35 0.24 -8.11 11.72
N LEU A 36 -0.90 -7.94 12.42
CA LEU A 36 -0.97 -7.13 13.65
C LEU A 36 -0.03 -7.67 14.73
N VAL A 37 -0.03 -8.99 14.95
CA VAL A 37 0.85 -9.63 15.94
C VAL A 37 2.32 -9.42 15.59
N ILE A 38 2.70 -9.59 14.32
CA ILE A 38 4.08 -9.37 13.84
C ILE A 38 4.54 -7.92 14.10
N ILE A 39 3.69 -6.94 13.80
CA ILE A 39 4.02 -5.51 14.00
C ILE A 39 4.21 -5.20 15.49
N VAL A 40 3.38 -5.74 16.38
CA VAL A 40 3.44 -5.48 17.82
C VAL A 40 4.63 -6.19 18.49
N LEU A 41 4.88 -7.45 18.12
CA LEU A 41 5.96 -8.24 18.74
C LEU A 41 7.34 -7.83 18.26
N ILE A 42 7.44 -7.31 17.03
CA ILE A 42 8.72 -6.95 16.41
C ILE A 42 8.62 -5.54 15.80
N PRO A 43 8.66 -4.46 16.60
CA PRO A 43 8.33 -3.09 16.19
C PRO A 43 9.29 -2.46 15.16
N VAL A 44 10.39 -3.14 14.82
CA VAL A 44 11.28 -2.71 13.72
C VAL A 44 11.00 -3.53 12.47
N ILE A 45 11.14 -4.85 12.57
CA ILE A 45 11.04 -5.75 11.41
C ILE A 45 9.59 -5.92 10.96
N GLY A 46 8.64 -5.97 11.89
CA GLY A 46 7.22 -6.17 11.61
C GLY A 46 6.61 -5.06 10.74
N PRO A 47 6.78 -3.77 11.10
CA PRO A 47 6.39 -2.67 10.22
C PRO A 47 7.05 -2.69 8.84
N LEU A 48 8.34 -3.02 8.77
CA LEU A 48 9.06 -3.11 7.50
C LEU A 48 8.48 -4.23 6.61
N LEU A 49 8.26 -5.42 7.18
CA LEU A 49 7.64 -6.54 6.48
C LEU A 49 6.23 -6.18 5.99
N TRP A 50 5.44 -5.48 6.81
CA TRP A 50 4.10 -5.04 6.44
C TRP A 50 4.14 -4.12 5.21
N ILE A 51 5.02 -3.11 5.23
CA ILE A 51 5.16 -2.13 4.15
C ILE A 51 5.60 -2.80 2.85
N LEU A 52 6.48 -3.80 2.94
CA LEU A 52 7.04 -4.51 1.78
C LEU A 52 6.09 -5.57 1.20
N PHE A 53 5.42 -6.35 2.05
CA PHE A 53 4.71 -7.58 1.64
C PHE A 53 3.23 -7.64 2.05
N GLY A 54 2.80 -6.85 3.03
CA GLY A 54 1.45 -6.91 3.60
C GLY A 54 0.39 -6.14 2.79
N ARG A 55 0.82 -5.15 2.01
CA ARG A 55 -0.08 -4.27 1.24
C ARG A 55 -0.61 -4.93 -0.03
N THR A 56 -1.92 -4.81 -0.26
CA THR A 56 -2.49 -5.02 -1.60
C THR A 56 -2.01 -3.91 -2.54
N ASN A 57 -1.70 -4.23 -3.80
CA ASN A 57 -0.99 -3.36 -4.75
C ASN A 57 -1.62 -1.98 -5.07
N GLY A 58 -2.71 -1.55 -4.40
CA GLY A 58 -3.34 -0.25 -4.64
C GLY A 58 -2.68 0.96 -3.98
N ARG A 59 -1.63 0.80 -3.15
CA ARG A 59 -0.96 1.91 -2.43
C ARG A 59 0.56 1.75 -2.29
N GLY A 60 1.18 0.95 -3.16
CA GLY A 60 2.64 0.82 -3.19
C GLY A 60 3.30 2.08 -3.78
N TRP A 61 4.61 2.22 -3.64
CA TRP A 61 5.42 3.24 -4.33
C TRP A 61 5.47 3.03 -5.86
N GLY A 62 4.73 2.06 -6.38
CA GLY A 62 4.35 2.04 -7.78
C GLY A 62 3.26 3.08 -7.95
N ARG A 63 3.49 4.06 -8.82
CA ARG A 63 2.44 4.77 -9.55
C ARG A 63 1.23 3.85 -9.62
N GLY A 64 0.12 4.24 -9.00
CA GLY A 64 -1.14 3.61 -9.35
C GLY A 64 -1.19 3.70 -10.87
N ASP A 65 -1.32 2.56 -11.53
CA ASP A 65 -1.82 2.51 -12.90
C ASP A 65 -3.29 2.96 -12.89
N ASP A 66 -3.57 4.12 -12.30
CA ASP A 66 -4.45 5.10 -12.90
C ASP A 66 -3.67 5.57 -14.15
N ASP A 67 -3.50 4.67 -15.12
CA ASP A 67 -3.25 5.05 -16.49
C ASP A 67 -4.54 5.76 -16.88
N VAL A 68 -4.63 7.02 -16.48
CA VAL A 68 -5.67 7.96 -16.91
C VAL A 68 -5.34 8.18 -18.38
N PHE A 69 -5.70 7.19 -19.19
CA PHE A 69 -5.66 7.30 -20.63
C PHE A 69 -6.57 8.47 -20.97
N ALA A 70 -6.02 9.48 -21.64
CA ALA A 70 -6.87 10.51 -22.20
C ALA A 70 -7.91 9.80 -23.09
N PRO A 71 -9.20 10.17 -23.02
CA PRO A 71 -10.22 9.53 -23.85
C PRO A 71 -9.83 9.49 -25.34
N ASP A 72 -9.07 10.48 -25.81
CA ASP A 72 -8.58 10.59 -27.19
C ASP A 72 -7.56 9.49 -27.59
N ASP A 73 -6.83 8.91 -26.63
CA ASP A 73 -5.84 7.87 -26.91
C ASP A 73 -6.46 6.45 -26.87
N ASP A 74 -7.63 6.27 -26.23
CA ASP A 74 -8.23 4.94 -26.01
C ASP A 74 -8.83 4.38 -27.33
N PRO A 75 -8.31 3.24 -27.84
CA PRO A 75 -8.81 2.64 -29.08
C PRO A 75 -10.26 2.16 -28.96
N SER A 76 -10.77 1.89 -27.76
CA SER A 76 -12.17 1.55 -27.54
C SER A 76 -13.08 2.78 -27.65
N PHE A 77 -12.68 3.92 -27.10
CA PHE A 77 -13.37 5.20 -27.24
C PHE A 77 -13.41 5.69 -28.70
N LEU A 78 -12.29 5.57 -29.43
CA LEU A 78 -12.22 5.96 -30.85
C LEU A 78 -13.11 5.10 -31.77
N ARG A 79 -13.34 3.83 -31.42
CA ARG A 79 -14.24 2.95 -32.19
C ARG A 79 -15.70 3.39 -32.09
N ASP A 80 -16.11 3.89 -30.94
CA ASP A 80 -17.47 4.40 -30.74
C ASP A 80 -17.69 5.72 -31.49
N LEU A 81 -16.63 6.53 -31.67
CA LEU A 81 -16.67 7.76 -32.45
C LEU A 81 -16.61 7.55 -33.97
N SER A 82 -16.17 6.40 -34.46
CA SER A 82 -16.08 6.12 -35.89
C SER A 82 -17.46 5.69 -36.41
N PRO A 83 -18.23 6.58 -37.07
CA PRO A 83 -19.61 6.26 -37.45
C PRO A 83 -19.54 5.29 -38.62
N LYS A 84 -20.18 4.13 -38.43
CA LYS A 84 -20.30 3.04 -39.40
C LYS A 84 -20.98 3.57 -40.68
N ARG A 85 -20.18 3.85 -41.70
CA ARG A 85 -20.63 4.27 -43.05
C ARG A 85 -20.73 3.08 -43.98
#